data_AF-A0A081QXE1-F1
#
_entry.id   AF-A0A081QXE1-F1
#
_cell.length_a   1.000
_cell.length_b   1.000
_cell.length_c   1.000
_cell.angle_alpha   90.00
_cell.angle_beta   90.00
_cell.angle_gamma   90.00
#
_symmetry.space_group_name_H-M   'P 1'
#
loop_
_entity.id
_entity.type
_entity.pdbx_description
1 polymer ?
#
loop_
_entity_poly.entity_id
_entity_poly.type
_entity_poly.pdbx_seq_one_letter_code
_entity_poly.pdbx_strand_id
1 'polypeptide(L)'
;MKKFKILLAFLLSAFTILSVNITKAQESSFVKIKARQIINFPIKNLPLKIQLEYKLSGWIITDTGAYREVTLTNGEVYSHHTKYDLNESGLVQFRNASVGDKISTDHHSLRVAEIQEINGEKVAIFDVNMGELFDKMDSEHFKVVFKKGYGDKYYTGDWVHCNRFNGPATDDIHYPKSNPRAWINFAGSDCDLALLSSTVCWGHSYCNQSGPAGGCSIKIGRSPLYHRN
;
A
#
# COMPACT_ATOMS: atom_id res chain seq x y z
N MET A 1 29.11 -2.18 -91.85
CA MET A 1 30.30 -1.80 -91.05
C MET A 1 29.92 -0.72 -90.06
N LYS A 2 30.51 -0.75 -88.85
CA LYS A 2 30.32 0.14 -87.66
C LYS A 2 29.02 -0.14 -86.88
N LYS A 3 29.03 -1.02 -85.87
CA LYS A 3 29.46 -0.80 -84.46
C LYS A 3 28.79 0.40 -83.81
N PHE A 4 27.73 0.16 -83.02
CA PHE A 4 27.40 0.99 -81.85
C PHE A 4 27.08 0.06 -80.68
N LYS A 5 28.01 0.01 -79.73
CA LYS A 5 27.87 -0.64 -78.43
C LYS A 5 27.05 0.30 -77.55
N ILE A 6 25.91 -0.15 -77.05
CA ILE A 6 25.23 0.51 -75.93
C ILE A 6 25.53 -0.31 -74.68
N LEU A 7 26.11 0.39 -73.71
CA LEU A 7 26.50 -0.05 -72.38
C LEU A 7 25.32 -0.76 -71.69
N LEU A 8 25.46 -2.04 -71.38
CA LEU A 8 24.58 -2.74 -70.45
C LEU A 8 25.04 -2.35 -69.04
N ALA A 9 24.37 -1.36 -68.46
CA ALA A 9 24.60 -0.92 -67.09
C ALA A 9 24.26 -2.08 -66.14
N PHE A 10 25.20 -2.36 -65.23
CA PHE A 10 25.03 -3.20 -64.06
C PHE A 10 23.76 -2.82 -63.28
N LEU A 11 22.69 -3.60 -63.43
CA LEU A 11 21.59 -3.67 -62.48
C LEU A 11 21.90 -4.78 -61.47
N LEU A 12 22.97 -4.56 -60.70
CA LEU A 12 23.31 -5.40 -59.55
C LEU A 12 22.48 -4.89 -58.37
N SER A 13 21.39 -5.61 -58.09
CA SER A 13 20.90 -5.91 -56.73
C SER A 13 21.06 -4.80 -55.69
N ALA A 14 20.24 -3.74 -55.78
CA ALA A 14 19.82 -3.00 -54.60
C ALA A 14 18.52 -3.63 -54.06
N PHE A 15 18.60 -4.90 -53.65
CA PHE A 15 17.67 -5.41 -52.66
C PHE A 15 18.10 -4.75 -51.35
N THR A 16 17.58 -3.54 -51.10
CA THR A 16 17.56 -2.98 -49.76
C THR A 16 16.70 -3.92 -48.92
N ILE A 17 17.35 -4.90 -48.29
CA ILE A 17 16.80 -5.60 -47.14
C ILE A 17 16.63 -4.51 -46.10
N LEU A 18 15.46 -3.86 -46.07
CA LEU A 18 14.98 -3.22 -44.87
C LEU A 18 14.85 -4.37 -43.87
N SER A 19 15.89 -4.59 -43.08
CA SER A 19 15.77 -5.29 -41.81
C SER A 19 14.85 -4.42 -40.97
N VAL A 20 13.55 -4.67 -41.10
CA VAL A 20 12.55 -4.18 -40.16
C VAL A 20 12.92 -4.88 -38.87
N ASN A 21 13.71 -4.21 -38.03
CA ASN A 21 13.84 -4.59 -36.64
C ASN A 21 12.45 -4.37 -36.05
N ILE A 22 11.59 -5.39 -36.16
CA ILE A 22 10.35 -5.47 -35.41
C ILE A 22 10.81 -5.72 -33.97
N THR A 23 11.21 -4.65 -33.28
CA THR A 23 11.19 -4.63 -31.83
C THR A 23 9.74 -4.93 -31.46
N LYS A 24 9.49 -6.15 -30.97
CA LYS A 24 8.21 -6.49 -30.34
C LYS A 24 7.90 -5.34 -29.39
N ALA A 25 6.82 -4.61 -29.66
CA ALA A 25 6.34 -3.58 -28.76
C ALA A 25 6.17 -4.25 -27.39
N GLN A 26 6.94 -3.78 -26.42
CA GLN A 26 6.91 -4.36 -25.10
C GLN A 26 5.55 -4.07 -24.48
N GLU A 27 4.77 -5.11 -24.25
CA GLU A 27 3.39 -4.97 -23.79
C GLU A 27 3.40 -4.51 -22.33
N SER A 28 3.00 -3.27 -22.10
CA SER A 28 2.82 -2.76 -20.74
C SER A 28 1.50 -3.27 -20.18
N SER A 29 1.55 -3.89 -19.01
CA SER A 29 0.35 -4.32 -18.29
C SER A 29 0.13 -3.42 -17.09
N PHE A 30 -1.10 -2.94 -16.93
CA PHE A 30 -1.53 -2.23 -15.73
C PHE A 30 -2.06 -3.22 -14.71
N VAL A 31 -1.59 -3.08 -13.47
CA VAL A 31 -2.03 -3.91 -12.35
C VAL A 31 -2.60 -2.98 -11.28
N LYS A 32 -3.83 -3.23 -10.85
CA LYS A 32 -4.48 -2.49 -9.78
C LYS A 32 -4.01 -3.01 -8.43
N ILE A 33 -3.54 -2.10 -7.57
CA ILE A 33 -2.98 -2.44 -6.27
C ILE A 33 -4.01 -2.17 -5.18
N LYS A 34 -4.31 -3.19 -4.37
CA LYS A 34 -5.26 -3.10 -3.27
C LYS A 34 -4.65 -3.57 -1.95
N ALA A 35 -5.10 -2.97 -0.85
CA ALA A 35 -5.02 -3.59 0.48
C ALA A 35 -6.28 -4.36 0.76
N ARG A 36 -6.16 -5.46 1.49
CA ARG A 36 -7.21 -5.95 2.37
C ARG A 36 -6.75 -5.77 3.81
N GLN A 37 -7.29 -4.77 4.49
CA GLN A 37 -7.06 -4.56 5.91
C GLN A 37 -7.92 -5.53 6.70
N ILE A 38 -7.34 -6.22 7.69
CA ILE A 38 -8.00 -7.29 8.45
C ILE A 38 -7.86 -7.01 9.94
N ILE A 39 -8.98 -7.02 10.65
CA ILE A 39 -9.07 -6.94 12.10
C ILE A 39 -9.59 -8.28 12.61
N ASN A 40 -8.75 -9.01 13.34
CA ASN A 40 -9.11 -10.27 14.00
C ASN A 40 -9.64 -9.99 15.42
N PHE A 41 -10.67 -9.15 15.51
CA PHE A 41 -11.36 -8.80 16.74
C PHE A 41 -12.87 -8.69 16.44
N PRO A 42 -13.75 -9.32 17.24
CA PRO A 42 -15.17 -9.41 16.93
C PRO A 42 -15.89 -8.05 17.13
N ILE A 43 -15.79 -7.17 16.13
CA ILE A 43 -16.41 -5.83 16.11
C ILE A 43 -17.92 -5.92 16.36
N LYS A 44 -18.58 -7.00 15.94
CA LYS A 44 -20.01 -7.26 16.21
C LYS A 44 -20.40 -7.26 17.69
N ASN A 45 -19.46 -7.44 18.60
CA ASN A 45 -19.70 -7.44 20.05
C ASN A 45 -19.57 -6.03 20.67
N LEU A 46 -19.17 -5.02 19.89
CA LEU A 46 -19.05 -3.64 20.35
C LEU A 46 -20.40 -2.91 20.33
N PRO A 47 -20.55 -1.76 21.02
CA PRO A 47 -21.75 -0.95 20.96
C PRO A 47 -22.17 -0.61 19.52
N LEU A 48 -23.48 -0.55 19.26
CA LEU A 48 -24.04 -0.35 17.91
C LEU A 48 -23.48 0.89 17.20
N LYS A 49 -23.26 1.98 17.94
CA LYS A 49 -22.64 3.21 17.42
C LYS A 49 -21.28 2.94 16.77
N ILE A 50 -20.42 2.15 17.43
CA ILE A 50 -19.10 1.79 16.91
C ILE A 50 -19.23 0.90 15.67
N GLN A 51 -20.13 -0.09 15.71
CA GLN A 51 -20.38 -0.94 14.54
C GLN A 51 -20.83 -0.12 13.31
N LEU A 52 -21.66 0.91 13.53
CA LEU A 52 -22.08 1.83 12.48
C LEU A 52 -20.91 2.67 11.94
N GLU A 53 -20.04 3.19 12.81
CA GLU A 53 -18.84 3.93 12.39
C GLU A 53 -17.93 3.06 11.50
N TYR A 54 -17.74 1.78 11.85
CA TYR A 54 -16.99 0.84 11.02
C TYR A 54 -17.65 0.62 9.65
N LYS A 55 -18.96 0.32 9.63
CA LYS A 55 -19.72 0.12 8.38
C LYS A 55 -19.70 1.35 7.48
N LEU A 56 -19.90 2.55 8.05
CA LEU A 56 -19.85 3.83 7.33
C LEU A 56 -18.44 4.12 6.78
N SER A 57 -17.41 3.62 7.45
CA SER A 57 -16.01 3.68 7.00
C SER A 57 -15.65 2.57 5.99
N GLY A 58 -16.63 1.80 5.50
CA GLY A 58 -16.46 0.77 4.49
C GLY A 58 -15.97 -0.59 5.02
N TRP A 59 -15.96 -0.80 6.33
CA TRP A 59 -15.62 -2.12 6.90
C TRP A 59 -16.79 -3.09 6.81
N ILE A 60 -16.48 -4.30 6.38
CA ILE A 60 -17.37 -5.45 6.41
C ILE A 60 -17.13 -6.19 7.72
N ILE A 61 -18.12 -6.16 8.61
CA ILE A 61 -18.08 -6.85 9.91
C ILE A 61 -18.41 -8.32 9.70
N THR A 62 -17.61 -9.21 10.29
CA THR A 62 -17.81 -10.67 10.29
C THR A 62 -17.98 -11.18 11.71
N ASP A 63 -18.20 -12.50 11.85
CA ASP A 63 -18.31 -13.12 13.16
C ASP A 63 -17.01 -13.09 13.99
N THR A 64 -15.88 -13.10 13.32
CA THR A 64 -14.54 -13.19 13.94
C THR A 64 -13.77 -11.88 13.89
N GLY A 65 -14.29 -10.88 13.18
CA GLY A 65 -13.47 -9.75 12.76
C GLY A 65 -14.19 -8.66 12.00
N ALA A 66 -13.39 -7.90 11.28
CA ALA A 66 -13.83 -7.05 10.19
C ALA A 66 -12.73 -6.99 9.13
N TYR A 67 -13.10 -6.74 7.88
CA TYR A 67 -12.14 -6.45 6.83
C TYR A 67 -12.62 -5.33 5.93
N ARG A 68 -11.68 -4.69 5.24
CA ARG A 68 -11.96 -3.68 4.23
C ARG A 68 -10.96 -3.81 3.10
N GLU A 69 -11.44 -3.80 1.87
CA GLU A 69 -10.58 -3.71 0.69
C GLU A 69 -10.54 -2.28 0.19
N VAL A 70 -9.33 -1.77 -0.06
CA VAL A 70 -9.13 -0.42 -0.57
C VAL A 70 -8.14 -0.41 -1.72
N THR A 71 -8.49 0.33 -2.76
CA THR A 71 -7.54 0.70 -3.81
C THR A 71 -6.61 1.75 -3.24
N LEU A 72 -5.32 1.53 -3.36
CA LEU A 72 -4.32 2.48 -2.88
C LEU A 72 -4.02 3.50 -3.94
N THR A 73 -3.55 4.66 -3.52
CA THR A 73 -3.23 5.76 -4.44
C THR A 73 -1.81 6.29 -4.27
N ASN A 74 -1.06 5.76 -3.30
CA ASN A 74 0.31 6.15 -3.04
C ASN A 74 1.18 4.96 -2.56
N GLY A 75 2.48 5.09 -2.74
CA GLY A 75 3.49 4.24 -2.15
C GLY A 75 4.34 3.48 -3.16
N GLU A 76 5.04 2.47 -2.67
CA GLU A 76 6.07 1.76 -3.42
C GLU A 76 5.64 0.31 -3.64
N VAL A 77 5.85 -0.18 -4.86
CA VAL A 77 5.62 -1.56 -5.25
C VAL A 77 6.87 -2.08 -5.94
N TYR A 78 7.25 -3.31 -5.64
CA TYR A 78 8.44 -3.96 -6.12
C TYR A 78 8.08 -5.23 -6.88
N SER A 79 8.73 -5.45 -8.02
CA SER A 79 8.73 -6.74 -8.73
C SER A 79 10.17 -7.06 -9.10
N HIS A 80 10.64 -8.27 -8.73
CA HIS A 80 12.04 -8.68 -8.91
C HIS A 80 13.05 -7.60 -8.48
N HIS A 81 12.80 -6.96 -7.33
CA HIS A 81 13.64 -5.92 -6.72
C HIS A 81 13.69 -4.59 -7.49
N THR A 82 12.97 -4.48 -8.61
CA THR A 82 12.76 -3.22 -9.31
C THR A 82 11.58 -2.49 -8.68
N LYS A 83 11.78 -1.22 -8.33
CA LYS A 83 10.73 -0.33 -7.82
C LYS A 83 9.86 0.19 -8.97
N TYR A 84 8.55 0.23 -8.73
CA TYR A 84 7.54 0.82 -9.58
C TYR A 84 6.69 1.79 -8.77
N ASP A 85 6.27 2.88 -9.40
CA ASP A 85 5.45 3.91 -8.75
C ASP A 85 3.96 3.63 -8.97
N LEU A 86 3.19 3.82 -7.90
CA LEU A 86 1.73 3.75 -7.91
C LEU A 86 1.16 5.11 -8.35
N ASN A 87 0.27 5.12 -9.33
CA ASN A 87 -0.40 6.35 -9.75
C ASN A 87 -1.63 6.68 -8.88
N GLU A 88 -2.21 7.86 -9.09
CA GLU A 88 -3.38 8.35 -8.34
C GLU A 88 -4.64 7.47 -8.49
N SER A 89 -4.71 6.64 -9.54
CA SER A 89 -5.80 5.68 -9.77
C SER A 89 -5.52 4.30 -9.16
N GLY A 90 -4.39 4.13 -8.49
CA GLY A 90 -3.98 2.86 -7.89
C GLY A 90 -3.51 1.81 -8.88
N LEU A 91 -3.02 2.25 -10.04
CA LEU A 91 -2.46 1.38 -11.05
C LEU A 91 -0.93 1.49 -11.05
N VAL A 92 -0.28 0.35 -11.21
CA VAL A 92 1.16 0.25 -11.49
C VAL A 92 1.32 -0.29 -12.90
N GLN A 93 2.18 0.37 -13.69
CA GLN A 93 2.53 -0.09 -15.03
C GLN A 93 3.76 -0.99 -14.95
N PHE A 94 3.56 -2.28 -15.20
CA PHE A 94 4.65 -3.25 -15.27
C PHE A 94 5.01 -3.57 -16.72
N ARG A 95 6.29 -3.90 -16.93
CA ARG A 95 6.76 -4.50 -18.17
C ARG A 95 6.42 -6.00 -18.14
N ASN A 96 5.47 -6.44 -18.97
CA ASN A 96 5.09 -7.85 -19.15
C ASN A 96 4.57 -8.58 -17.87
N ALA A 97 3.87 -7.90 -16.96
CA ALA A 97 3.29 -8.59 -15.79
C ALA A 97 2.20 -9.58 -16.20
N SER A 98 2.24 -10.78 -15.62
CA SER A 98 1.34 -11.89 -15.88
C SER A 98 0.58 -12.31 -14.62
N VAL A 99 -0.56 -12.97 -14.79
CA VAL A 99 -1.25 -13.64 -13.68
C VAL A 99 -0.31 -14.70 -13.09
N GLY A 100 -0.21 -14.76 -11.77
CA GLY A 100 0.74 -15.63 -11.07
C GLY A 100 2.06 -14.95 -10.69
N ASP A 101 2.39 -13.80 -11.27
CA ASP A 101 3.58 -13.07 -10.88
C ASP A 101 3.45 -12.55 -9.45
N LYS A 102 4.56 -12.59 -8.70
CA LYS A 102 4.63 -12.10 -7.33
C LYS A 102 5.19 -10.68 -7.30
N ILE A 103 4.53 -9.82 -6.54
CA ILE A 103 4.96 -8.45 -6.29
C ILE A 103 4.97 -8.16 -4.80
N SER A 104 5.75 -7.17 -4.37
CA SER A 104 5.95 -6.81 -2.98
C SER A 104 5.65 -5.33 -2.73
N THR A 105 5.28 -4.95 -1.50
CA THR A 105 5.20 -3.55 -1.07
C THR A 105 6.45 -3.03 -0.36
N ASP A 106 7.47 -3.87 -0.24
CA ASP A 106 8.75 -3.48 0.33
C ASP A 106 9.92 -4.15 -0.41
N HIS A 107 11.07 -3.49 -0.40
CA HIS A 107 12.28 -3.98 -1.06
C HIS A 107 12.72 -5.37 -0.54
N HIS A 108 12.41 -5.69 0.72
CA HIS A 108 12.80 -6.96 1.35
C HIS A 108 11.81 -8.11 1.11
N SER A 109 10.73 -7.87 0.35
CA SER A 109 9.70 -8.89 0.06
C SER A 109 9.01 -9.47 1.29
N LEU A 110 8.86 -8.67 2.35
CA LEU A 110 8.17 -9.10 3.57
C LEU A 110 6.65 -9.20 3.39
N ARG A 111 6.07 -8.37 2.52
CA ARG A 111 4.66 -8.47 2.13
C ARG A 111 4.56 -8.70 0.63
N VAL A 112 4.09 -9.88 0.24
CA VAL A 112 3.99 -10.31 -1.15
C VAL A 112 2.53 -10.59 -1.50
N ALA A 113 2.12 -10.21 -2.70
CA ALA A 113 0.87 -10.60 -3.31
C ALA A 113 1.11 -11.19 -4.70
N GLU A 114 0.24 -12.10 -5.09
CA GLU A 114 0.20 -12.66 -6.43
C GLU A 114 -0.76 -11.84 -7.30
N ILE A 115 -0.39 -11.57 -8.55
CA ILE A 115 -1.26 -10.94 -9.53
C ILE A 115 -2.34 -11.94 -9.94
N GLN A 116 -3.59 -11.50 -9.80
CA GLN A 116 -4.78 -12.26 -10.16
C GLN A 116 -5.57 -11.53 -11.24
N GLU A 117 -6.45 -12.23 -11.94
CA GLU A 117 -7.43 -11.62 -12.82
C GLU A 117 -8.80 -11.62 -12.15
N ILE A 118 -9.38 -10.43 -11.95
CA ILE A 118 -10.68 -10.25 -11.32
C ILE A 118 -11.51 -9.36 -12.23
N ASN A 119 -12.62 -9.89 -12.74
CA ASN A 119 -13.52 -9.17 -13.66
C ASN A 119 -12.80 -8.57 -14.89
N GLY A 120 -11.80 -9.28 -15.43
CA GLY A 120 -11.01 -8.83 -16.58
C GLY A 120 -9.92 -7.79 -16.27
N GLU A 121 -9.72 -7.44 -15.00
CA GLU A 121 -8.61 -6.58 -14.56
C GLU A 121 -7.53 -7.39 -13.85
N LYS A 122 -6.25 -7.09 -14.10
CA LYS A 122 -5.14 -7.59 -13.29
C LYS A 122 -5.11 -6.85 -11.96
N VAL A 123 -5.18 -7.58 -10.86
CA VAL A 123 -5.24 -7.02 -9.50
C VAL A 123 -4.26 -7.77 -8.60
N ALA A 124 -3.55 -7.03 -7.75
CA ALA A 124 -2.80 -7.61 -6.63
C ALA A 124 -3.38 -7.10 -5.31
N ILE A 125 -3.78 -8.03 -4.45
CA ILE A 125 -4.39 -7.74 -3.15
C ILE A 125 -3.43 -8.17 -2.05
N PHE A 126 -2.98 -7.21 -1.25
CA PHE A 126 -2.10 -7.46 -0.12
C PHE A 126 -2.92 -7.50 1.17
N ASP A 127 -2.83 -8.61 1.89
CA ASP A 127 -3.46 -8.73 3.21
C ASP A 127 -2.61 -8.00 4.27
N VAL A 128 -3.26 -7.12 5.03
CA VAL A 128 -2.64 -6.35 6.11
C VAL A 128 -3.38 -6.63 7.41
N ASN A 129 -2.77 -7.44 8.26
CA ASN A 129 -3.29 -7.74 9.60
C ASN A 129 -3.02 -6.55 10.55
N MET A 130 -4.09 -5.93 11.03
CA MET A 130 -3.99 -4.76 11.92
C MET A 130 -3.45 -5.14 13.31
N GLY A 131 -3.65 -6.39 13.75
CA GLY A 131 -3.09 -6.89 15.01
C GLY A 131 -1.56 -6.95 14.99
N GLU A 132 -0.98 -7.40 13.87
CA GLU A 132 0.49 -7.38 13.68
C GLU A 132 1.02 -5.95 13.59
N LEU A 133 0.25 -5.04 12.99
CA LEU A 133 0.63 -3.63 12.93
C LEU A 133 0.69 -3.05 14.35
N PHE A 134 -0.30 -3.35 15.20
CA PHE A 134 -0.31 -2.93 16.61
C PHE A 134 0.89 -3.47 17.37
N ASP A 135 1.23 -4.75 17.21
CA ASP A 135 2.39 -5.34 17.87
C ASP A 135 3.69 -4.62 17.49
N LYS A 136 3.84 -4.30 16.20
CA LYS A 136 5.03 -3.60 15.72
C LYS A 136 5.08 -2.16 16.24
N MET A 137 3.95 -1.43 16.21
CA MET A 137 3.85 -0.10 16.80
C MET A 137 4.11 -0.10 18.31
N ASP A 138 3.81 -1.22 18.98
CA ASP A 138 4.02 -1.35 20.40
C ASP A 138 5.42 -1.85 20.78
N SER A 139 6.15 -2.46 19.85
CA SER A 139 7.48 -3.03 20.07
C SER A 139 8.56 -1.96 20.36
N GLU A 140 9.53 -2.32 21.20
CA GLU A 140 10.57 -1.41 21.74
C GLU A 140 11.76 -1.17 20.78
N HIS A 141 11.65 -1.54 19.50
CA HIS A 141 12.82 -1.63 18.63
C HIS A 141 13.43 -0.29 18.17
N PHE A 142 12.95 0.87 18.66
CA PHE A 142 13.42 2.19 18.21
C PHE A 142 13.75 3.11 19.37
N LYS A 143 14.73 3.99 19.15
CA LYS A 143 15.09 5.12 20.01
C LYS A 143 13.94 6.15 20.05
N VAL A 144 12.77 5.75 20.54
CA VAL A 144 11.67 6.66 20.84
C VAL A 144 12.00 7.25 22.21
N VAL A 145 12.26 8.56 22.25
CA VAL A 145 12.70 9.26 23.47
C VAL A 145 11.64 9.20 24.58
N PHE A 146 10.36 8.99 24.22
CA PHE A 146 9.29 8.71 25.18
C PHE A 146 8.07 8.10 24.47
N LYS A 147 7.59 6.94 24.95
CA LYS A 147 6.31 6.34 24.55
C LYS A 147 5.49 6.18 25.83
N LYS A 148 4.27 6.71 25.83
CA LYS A 148 3.32 6.48 26.93
C LYS A 148 2.99 4.99 27.04
N GLY A 149 2.94 4.48 28.27
CA GLY A 149 2.60 3.09 28.56
C GLY A 149 1.11 2.80 28.39
N TYR A 150 0.73 1.54 28.55
CA TYR A 150 -0.69 1.20 28.59
C TYR A 150 -1.37 1.82 29.81
N GLY A 151 -2.56 2.39 29.60
CA GLY A 151 -3.33 3.12 30.62
C GLY A 151 -3.05 4.63 30.67
N ASP A 152 -1.97 5.10 30.03
CA ASP A 152 -1.65 6.52 29.98
C ASP A 152 -2.55 7.27 28.98
N LYS A 153 -2.91 8.50 29.35
CA LYS A 153 -3.65 9.41 28.48
C LYS A 153 -2.71 10.28 27.63
N TYR A 154 -3.00 10.40 26.35
CA TYR A 154 -2.36 11.33 25.42
C TYR A 154 -3.00 12.72 25.45
N TYR A 155 -2.17 13.75 25.32
CA TYR A 155 -2.53 15.15 25.22
C TYR A 155 -1.93 15.75 23.94
N THR A 156 -2.59 16.77 23.40
CA THR A 156 -2.14 17.42 22.17
C THR A 156 -0.67 17.86 22.29
N GLY A 157 0.15 17.51 21.31
CA GLY A 157 1.59 17.77 21.31
C GLY A 157 2.45 16.62 21.86
N ASP A 158 1.84 15.60 22.47
CA ASP A 158 2.57 14.42 22.91
C ASP A 158 3.18 13.67 21.73
N TRP A 159 4.34 13.05 21.97
CA TRP A 159 4.97 12.17 21.00
C TRP A 159 4.17 10.88 20.84
N VAL A 160 3.91 10.55 19.58
CA VAL A 160 3.33 9.27 19.17
C VAL A 160 4.16 8.68 18.04
N HIS A 161 4.19 7.35 17.99
CA HIS A 161 4.86 6.67 16.90
C HIS A 161 4.01 6.68 15.62
N CYS A 162 2.74 6.33 15.76
CA CYS A 162 1.67 6.58 14.82
C CYS A 162 0.51 7.16 15.62
N ASN A 163 -0.24 8.11 15.06
CA ASN A 163 -1.49 8.60 15.63
C ASN A 163 -2.59 7.52 15.47
N ARG A 164 -2.42 6.40 16.18
CA ARG A 164 -3.40 5.30 16.28
C ARG A 164 -4.44 5.54 17.37
N PHE A 165 -4.29 6.64 18.11
CA PHE A 165 -5.08 6.96 19.29
C PHE A 165 -6.05 8.11 19.07
N ASN A 166 -6.05 8.73 17.88
CA ASN A 166 -6.82 9.94 17.60
C ASN A 166 -8.07 9.71 16.74
N GLY A 167 -8.58 8.48 16.66
CA GLY A 167 -9.87 8.21 16.00
C GLY A 167 -11.00 9.03 16.63
N PRO A 168 -12.06 9.38 15.90
CA PRO A 168 -13.10 10.31 16.37
C PRO A 168 -13.77 9.88 17.69
N ALA A 169 -13.89 8.57 17.94
CA ALA A 169 -14.50 8.00 19.14
C ALA A 169 -13.51 7.71 20.29
N THR A 170 -12.25 8.16 20.18
CA THR A 170 -11.22 7.89 21.19
C THR A 170 -11.44 8.64 22.50
N ASP A 171 -11.01 8.03 23.59
CA ASP A 171 -10.89 8.59 24.94
C ASP A 171 -9.45 9.06 25.28
N ASP A 172 -8.58 9.07 24.27
CA ASP A 172 -7.16 9.44 24.32
C ASP A 172 -6.27 8.49 25.15
N ILE A 173 -6.80 7.35 25.63
CA ILE A 173 -6.05 6.41 26.46
C ILE A 173 -5.33 5.37 25.60
N HIS A 174 -4.09 5.06 25.97
CA HIS A 174 -3.31 4.01 25.35
C HIS A 174 -3.75 2.63 25.84
N TYR A 175 -4.46 1.88 24.98
CA TYR A 175 -4.86 0.50 25.29
C TYR A 175 -4.06 -0.55 24.50
N PRO A 176 -3.82 -1.74 25.09
CA PRO A 176 -3.30 -2.89 24.36
C PRO A 176 -4.33 -3.40 23.35
N LYS A 177 -3.88 -4.05 22.26
CA LYS A 177 -4.76 -4.55 21.19
C LYS A 177 -5.82 -5.57 21.65
N SER A 178 -5.58 -6.24 22.78
CA SER A 178 -6.54 -7.17 23.39
C SER A 178 -7.74 -6.45 24.00
N ASN A 179 -7.61 -5.15 24.28
CA ASN A 179 -8.69 -4.32 24.78
C ASN A 179 -9.52 -3.76 23.61
N PRO A 180 -10.85 -3.92 23.61
CA PRO A 180 -11.73 -3.40 22.57
C PRO A 180 -11.56 -1.89 22.29
N ARG A 181 -11.20 -1.10 23.30
CA ARG A 181 -10.95 0.34 23.15
C ARG A 181 -9.79 0.67 22.23
N ALA A 182 -8.79 -0.20 22.11
CA ALA A 182 -7.68 0.04 21.20
C ALA A 182 -8.14 0.09 19.73
N TRP A 183 -9.14 -0.72 19.36
CA TRP A 183 -9.73 -0.74 18.02
C TRP A 183 -10.61 0.47 17.77
N ILE A 184 -11.39 0.88 18.78
CA ILE A 184 -12.20 2.10 18.74
C ILE A 184 -11.32 3.34 18.54
N ASN A 185 -10.20 3.43 19.26
CA ASN A 185 -9.29 4.58 19.17
C ASN A 185 -8.55 4.64 17.82
N PHE A 186 -8.41 3.49 17.14
CA PHE A 186 -7.74 3.36 15.85
C PHE A 186 -8.65 3.64 14.65
N ALA A 187 -9.92 3.24 14.69
CA ALA A 187 -10.83 3.45 13.57
C ALA A 187 -10.94 4.94 13.23
N GLY A 188 -10.64 5.32 11.97
CA GLY A 188 -10.65 6.72 11.53
C GLY A 188 -9.53 7.59 12.13
N SER A 189 -8.56 6.99 12.83
CA SER A 189 -7.36 7.69 13.28
C SER A 189 -6.45 8.00 12.08
N ASP A 190 -5.46 8.87 12.27
CA ASP A 190 -4.49 9.17 11.21
C ASP A 190 -3.77 7.92 10.69
N CYS A 191 -3.46 7.00 11.59
CA CYS A 191 -2.85 5.73 11.25
C CYS A 191 -3.75 4.94 10.28
N ASP A 192 -5.04 4.79 10.60
CA ASP A 192 -6.01 4.13 9.71
C ASP A 192 -6.12 4.85 8.36
N LEU A 193 -6.28 6.17 8.37
CA LEU A 193 -6.40 7.00 7.15
C LEU A 193 -5.14 6.94 6.27
N ALA A 194 -3.96 6.85 6.86
CA ALA A 194 -2.72 6.71 6.12
C ALA A 194 -2.59 5.32 5.47
N LEU A 195 -3.06 4.26 6.16
CA LEU A 195 -3.10 2.90 5.61
C LEU A 195 -4.11 2.75 4.47
N LEU A 196 -5.14 3.60 4.45
CA LEU A 196 -6.10 3.66 3.35
C LEU A 196 -5.53 4.21 2.05
N SER A 197 -4.53 5.09 2.15
CA SER A 197 -3.98 5.82 1.01
C SER A 197 -2.64 5.28 0.53
N SER A 198 -1.85 4.63 1.39
CA SER A 198 -0.46 4.30 1.06
C SER A 198 0.04 2.94 1.52
N THR A 199 0.76 2.24 0.63
CA THR A 199 1.55 1.04 0.99
C THR A 199 2.73 1.37 1.93
N VAL A 200 3.24 2.60 1.90
CA VAL A 200 4.38 3.04 2.72
C VAL A 200 4.06 2.85 4.21
N CYS A 201 2.80 3.07 4.58
CA CYS A 201 2.31 2.96 5.95
C CYS A 201 2.14 1.50 6.41
N TRP A 202 2.13 0.52 5.50
CA TRP A 202 1.95 -0.89 5.83
C TRP A 202 3.25 -1.55 6.33
N GLY A 203 4.38 -0.97 5.95
CA GLY A 203 5.71 -1.57 6.05
C GLY A 203 6.44 -1.23 7.35
N HIS A 204 7.27 -2.19 7.76
CA HIS A 204 8.19 -2.14 8.90
C HIS A 204 9.10 -0.91 8.89
N SER A 205 9.54 -0.44 7.71
CA SER A 205 10.50 0.67 7.61
C SER A 205 9.90 2.04 7.93
N TYR A 206 8.79 2.45 7.32
CA TYR A 206 8.37 3.86 7.41
C TYR A 206 7.56 4.20 8.66
N CYS A 207 6.49 3.45 8.96
CA CYS A 207 5.72 3.65 10.19
C CYS A 207 6.23 2.78 11.33
N ASN A 208 7.44 2.20 11.23
CA ASN A 208 8.01 1.37 12.28
C ASN A 208 9.54 1.35 12.44
N GLN A 209 10.45 1.87 11.59
CA GLN A 209 11.90 1.79 11.89
C GLN A 209 12.79 2.98 11.48
N SER A 210 12.55 3.56 10.31
CA SER A 210 13.43 4.52 9.62
C SER A 210 12.73 5.81 9.20
N GLY A 211 11.41 5.87 9.34
CA GLY A 211 10.63 7.10 9.13
C GLY A 211 10.61 7.99 10.37
N PRO A 212 10.23 9.27 10.24
CA PRO A 212 10.01 10.14 11.39
C PRO A 212 8.86 9.58 12.24
N ALA A 213 8.95 9.73 13.57
CA ALA A 213 7.80 9.52 14.46
C ALA A 213 6.61 10.35 13.94
N GLY A 214 5.42 9.75 13.93
CA GLY A 214 4.25 10.35 13.29
C GLY A 214 4.27 10.35 11.75
N GLY A 215 5.14 9.54 11.12
CA GLY A 215 5.29 9.50 9.66
C GLY A 215 4.00 9.20 8.91
N CYS A 216 3.16 8.32 9.42
CA CYS A 216 1.83 8.03 8.86
C CYS A 216 0.94 9.30 8.85
N SER A 217 0.96 10.13 9.89
CA SER A 217 0.25 11.42 9.90
C SER A 217 0.81 12.40 8.86
N ILE A 218 2.14 12.47 8.74
CA ILE A 218 2.79 13.30 7.72
C ILE A 218 2.36 12.89 6.30
N LYS A 219 2.19 11.59 6.03
CA LYS A 219 1.73 11.09 4.72
C LYS A 219 0.36 11.60 4.30
N ILE A 220 -0.49 11.92 5.26
CA ILE A 220 -1.81 12.50 5.02
C ILE A 220 -1.86 14.01 5.32
N GLY A 221 -0.70 14.67 5.45
CA GLY A 221 -0.60 16.12 5.65
C GLY A 221 -0.99 16.60 7.05
N ARG A 222 -0.88 15.74 8.07
CA ARG A 222 -1.25 16.03 9.47
C ARG A 222 -0.03 16.10 10.39
N SER A 223 -0.26 16.59 11.61
CA SER A 223 0.77 16.73 12.64
C SER A 223 1.39 15.37 13.00
N PRO A 224 2.73 15.26 13.10
CA PRO A 224 3.39 14.05 13.59
C PRO A 224 3.21 13.84 15.10
N LEU A 225 2.75 14.87 15.83
CA LEU A 225 2.43 14.79 17.25
C LEU A 225 0.97 14.45 17.45
N TYR A 226 0.63 14.02 18.67
CA TYR A 226 -0.75 13.75 19.03
C TYR A 226 -1.62 14.99 18.84
N HIS A 227 -2.79 14.79 18.26
CA HIS A 227 -3.85 15.78 18.10
C HIS A 227 -5.18 15.04 17.96
N ARG A 228 -6.29 15.76 18.16
CA ARG A 228 -7.64 15.23 17.95
C ARG A 228 -8.09 15.44 16.50
N ASN A 229 -8.75 14.43 15.94
CA ASN A 229 -9.56 14.55 14.73
C ASN A 229 -10.93 15.17 15.04
#